data_AF-A0A353L014-F1
#
_entry.id   AF-A0A353L014-F1
#
_cell.length_a   1.000
_cell.length_b   1.000
_cell.length_c   1.000
_cell.angle_alpha   90.00
_cell.angle_beta   90.00
_cell.angle_gamma   90.00
#
_symmetry.space_group_name_H-M   'P 1'
#
loop_
_entity.id
_entity.type
_entity.pdbx_description
1 polymer ?
#
loop_
_entity_poly.entity_id
_entity_poly.type
_entity_poly.pdbx_seq_one_letter_code
_entity_poly.pdbx_strand_id
1 'polypeptide(L)'
;MNLTANIEKSENSFCGKSVNPEKESLTVEKLKTFEGLEDIADSEAEEIVLSIQNFCAIIYDFLTQPENDDDSIIYNNNLKIAA
;
A
#
# COMPACT_ATOMS: atom_id res chain seq x y z
N MET A 1 -32.78 -34.46 3.46
CA MET A 1 -32.56 -33.04 3.81
C MET A 1 -31.12 -32.72 3.44
N ASN A 2 -30.90 -32.09 2.29
CA ASN A 2 -29.57 -31.64 1.89
C ASN A 2 -29.40 -30.18 2.33
N LEU A 3 -28.47 -29.91 3.25
CA LEU A 3 -27.95 -28.57 3.48
C LEU A 3 -26.81 -28.35 2.47
N THR A 4 -27.12 -27.76 1.32
CA THR A 4 -26.09 -27.12 0.49
C THR A 4 -25.82 -25.75 1.08
N ALA A 5 -24.67 -25.64 1.76
CA ALA A 5 -24.12 -24.37 2.19
C ALA A 5 -23.85 -23.49 0.97
N ASN A 6 -24.53 -22.34 0.90
CA ASN A 6 -24.22 -21.27 -0.03
C ASN A 6 -22.87 -20.67 0.39
N ILE A 7 -21.79 -21.14 -0.23
CA ILE A 7 -20.54 -20.41 -0.22
C ILE A 7 -20.74 -19.28 -1.24
N GLU A 8 -21.19 -18.12 -0.73
CA GLU A 8 -21.10 -16.87 -1.46
C GLU A 8 -19.63 -16.63 -1.75
N LYS A 9 -19.27 -16.92 -2.98
CA LYS A 9 -18.02 -16.53 -3.61
C LYS A 9 -18.07 -15.00 -3.66
N SER A 10 -17.63 -14.32 -2.60
CA SER A 10 -17.34 -12.89 -2.70
C SER A 10 -16.14 -12.78 -3.64
N GLU A 11 -16.45 -12.65 -4.91
CA GLU A 11 -15.49 -12.20 -5.90
C GLU A 11 -15.14 -10.77 -5.49
N ASN A 12 -14.17 -10.65 -4.59
CA ASN A 12 -13.47 -9.41 -4.32
C ASN A 12 -12.61 -9.13 -5.54
N SER A 13 -13.29 -8.85 -6.65
CA SER A 13 -12.75 -8.27 -7.86
C SER A 13 -12.24 -6.90 -7.44
N PHE A 14 -10.97 -6.86 -7.05
CA PHE A 14 -10.21 -5.63 -6.99
C PHE A 14 -9.99 -5.18 -8.44
N CYS A 15 -11.08 -4.72 -9.07
CA CYS A 15 -11.03 -3.91 -10.26
C CYS A 15 -10.46 -2.58 -9.79
N GLY A 16 -9.13 -2.54 -9.71
CA GLY A 16 -8.36 -1.41 -9.22
C GLY A 16 -8.58 -0.21 -10.11
N LYS A 17 -9.64 0.57 -9.81
CA LYS A 17 -9.53 2.01 -9.96
C LYS A 17 -8.28 2.37 -9.16
N SER A 18 -7.23 2.78 -9.85
CA SER A 18 -5.99 3.17 -9.20
C SER A 18 -6.34 4.15 -8.10
N VAL A 19 -5.92 3.85 -6.87
CA VAL A 19 -6.23 4.68 -5.69
C VAL A 19 -5.73 6.11 -5.89
N ASN A 20 -4.72 6.30 -6.73
CA ASN A 20 -4.17 7.59 -7.13
C ASN A 20 -3.89 7.62 -8.65
N PRO A 21 -4.91 7.85 -9.50
CA PRO A 21 -4.76 7.83 -10.96
C PRO A 21 -3.83 8.94 -11.47
N GLU A 22 -3.94 10.11 -10.85
CA GLU A 22 -3.19 11.31 -11.24
C GLU A 22 -1.80 11.40 -10.57
N LYS A 23 -1.45 10.40 -9.75
CA LYS A 23 -0.17 10.36 -8.99
C LYS A 23 0.07 11.63 -8.17
N GLU A 24 -1.00 12.20 -7.64
CA GLU A 24 -0.95 13.39 -6.79
C GLU A 24 -0.25 13.06 -5.47
N SER A 25 0.48 14.03 -4.92
CA SER A 25 1.05 13.91 -3.58
C SER A 25 -0.06 13.77 -2.54
N LEU A 26 0.14 12.91 -1.55
CA LEU A 26 -0.74 12.82 -0.39
C LEU A 26 -0.52 14.03 0.52
N THR A 27 -1.54 14.86 0.67
CA THR A 27 -1.56 15.98 1.65
C THR A 27 -2.41 15.62 2.87
N VAL A 28 -2.29 16.41 3.93
CA VAL A 28 -3.15 16.29 5.11
C VAL A 28 -4.63 16.43 4.75
N GLU A 29 -5.00 17.43 3.92
CA GLU A 29 -6.40 17.58 3.53
C GLU A 29 -6.90 16.38 2.73
N LYS A 30 -6.06 15.85 1.82
CA LYS A 30 -6.40 14.66 1.05
C LYS A 30 -6.53 13.43 1.95
N LEU A 31 -5.65 13.27 2.94
CA LEU A 31 -5.71 12.18 3.92
C LEU A 31 -7.04 12.20 4.71
N LYS A 32 -7.53 13.39 5.06
CA LYS A 32 -8.82 13.56 5.75
C LYS A 32 -10.05 13.34 4.86
N THR A 33 -9.88 13.17 3.55
CA THR A 33 -11.00 12.78 2.66
C THR A 33 -11.26 11.28 2.63
N PHE A 34 -10.38 10.47 3.24
CA PHE A 34 -10.55 9.02 3.29
C PHE A 34 -11.51 8.62 4.41
N GLU A 35 -12.36 7.64 4.13
CA GLU A 35 -13.34 7.12 5.07
C GLU A 35 -12.67 6.63 6.37
N GLY A 36 -13.08 7.19 7.51
CA GLY A 36 -12.56 6.87 8.84
C GLY A 36 -11.37 7.73 9.28
N LEU A 37 -10.95 8.71 8.48
CA LEU A 37 -9.86 9.64 8.79
C LEU A 37 -10.30 11.12 8.79
N GLU A 38 -11.60 11.40 8.71
CA GLU A 38 -12.15 12.75 8.56
C GLU A 38 -11.85 13.65 9.78
N ASP A 39 -11.93 13.06 10.98
CA ASP A 39 -11.88 13.78 12.25
C ASP A 39 -10.51 13.70 12.97
N ILE A 40 -9.48 13.16 12.32
CA ILE A 40 -8.14 13.06 12.93
C ILE A 40 -7.56 14.45 13.20
N ALA A 41 -6.77 14.60 14.27
CA ALA A 41 -6.12 15.87 14.56
C ALA A 41 -5.12 16.23 13.44
N ASP A 42 -4.94 17.53 13.15
CA ASP A 42 -4.00 17.96 12.11
C ASP A 42 -2.58 17.47 12.38
N SER A 43 -2.14 17.50 13.64
CA SER A 43 -0.82 16.99 14.04
C SER A 43 -0.66 15.49 13.79
N GLU A 44 -1.71 14.71 14.01
CA GLU A 44 -1.70 13.27 13.75
C GLU A 44 -1.71 12.99 12.24
N ALA A 45 -2.47 13.77 11.47
CA ALA A 45 -2.47 13.68 10.02
C ALA A 45 -1.10 14.00 9.42
N GLU A 46 -0.42 15.02 9.93
CA GLU A 46 0.94 15.39 9.54
C GLU A 46 1.92 14.24 9.79
N GLU A 47 1.86 13.61 10.96
CA GLU A 47 2.70 12.45 11.31
C GLU A 47 2.43 11.26 10.39
N ILE A 48 1.17 10.98 10.05
CA ILE A 48 0.80 9.90 9.13
C ILE A 48 1.35 10.18 7.72
N VAL A 49 1.13 11.38 7.19
CA VAL A 49 1.63 11.77 5.86
C VAL A 49 3.15 11.65 5.80
N LEU A 50 3.85 12.17 6.82
CA LEU A 50 5.30 12.07 6.92
C LEU A 50 5.79 10.61 6.98
N SER A 51 5.10 9.77 7.75
CA SER A 51 5.43 8.35 7.87
C SER A 51 5.30 7.61 6.54
N ILE A 52 4.23 7.87 5.78
CA ILE A 52 4.01 7.29 4.45
C ILE A 52 5.11 7.76 3.48
N GLN A 53 5.46 9.06 3.50
CA GLN A 53 6.52 9.60 2.64
C GLN A 53 7.87 8.95 2.94
N ASN A 54 8.24 8.82 4.21
CA ASN A 54 9.48 8.17 4.63
C ASN A 54 9.50 6.70 4.20
N PHE A 55 8.40 5.98 4.37
CA PHE A 55 8.29 4.59 3.94
C PHE A 55 8.47 4.43 2.42
N CYS A 56 7.83 5.29 1.63
CA CYS A 56 8.00 5.33 0.18
C CYS A 56 9.44 5.64 -0.23
N ALA A 57 10.10 6.59 0.46
CA ALA A 57 11.51 6.92 0.21
C ALA A 57 12.42 5.72 0.49
N ILE A 58 12.23 5.01 1.60
CA ILE A 58 12.99 3.80 1.94
C ILE A 58 12.81 2.72 0.86
N ILE A 59 11.57 2.49 0.40
CA ILE A 59 11.32 1.52 -0.68
C ILE A 59 12.01 1.95 -1.96
N TYR A 60 11.90 3.23 -2.32
CA TYR A 60 12.54 3.76 -3.52
C TYR A 60 14.05 3.61 -3.46
N ASP A 61 14.67 3.99 -2.34
CA ASP A 61 16.11 3.86 -2.13
C ASP A 61 16.55 2.39 -2.22
N PHE A 62 15.77 1.47 -1.65
CA PHE A 62 16.03 0.03 -1.74
C PHE A 62 15.95 -0.51 -3.18
N LEU A 63 14.93 -0.10 -3.94
CA LEU A 63 14.70 -0.57 -5.31
C LEU A 63 15.61 0.10 -6.35
N THR A 64 16.09 1.30 -6.06
CA THR A 64 16.93 2.09 -6.98
C THR A 64 18.41 2.03 -6.64
N GLN A 65 18.81 1.17 -5.70
CA GLN A 65 20.23 0.90 -5.49
C GLN A 65 20.81 0.47 -6.84
N PRO A 66 21.82 1.18 -7.37
CA PRO A 66 22.48 0.74 -8.59
C PRO A 66 22.99 -0.67 -8.32
N GLU A 67 22.67 -1.60 -9.22
CA GLU A 67 23.34 -2.90 -9.25
C GLU A 67 24.84 -2.58 -9.30
N ASN A 68 25.52 -2.72 -8.16
CA ASN A 68 26.97 -2.77 -8.19
C ASN A 68 27.24 -4.05 -8.97
N ASP A 69 27.72 -3.92 -10.21
CA ASP A 69 28.04 -5.00 -11.16
C ASP A 69 29.16 -5.95 -10.66
N ASP A 70 29.36 -6.07 -9.35
CA ASP A 70 30.24 -7.06 -8.72
C ASP A 70 29.40 -7.98 -7.81
N ASP A 71 29.19 -9.18 -8.36
CA ASP A 71 28.90 -10.45 -7.69
C ASP A 71 27.55 -10.65 -6.96
N SER A 72 26.60 -11.15 -7.75
CA SER A 72 25.71 -12.27 -7.36
C SER A 72 24.82 -12.11 -6.11
N ILE A 73 23.76 -11.30 -6.19
CA ILE A 73 22.58 -11.55 -5.34
C ILE A 73 21.31 -11.52 -6.19
N ILE A 74 20.77 -12.72 -6.38
CA ILE A 74 19.45 -13.01 -6.94
C ILE A 74 18.41 -12.29 -6.07
N TYR A 75 17.75 -11.26 -6.60
CA TYR A 75 16.51 -10.75 -6.02
C TYR A 75 15.41 -11.79 -6.24
N ASN A 76 15.27 -12.70 -5.27
CA ASN A 76 14.15 -13.62 -5.21
C ASN A 76 12.88 -12.86 -4.84
N ASN A 77 11.98 -12.70 -5.81
CA ASN A 77 10.57 -12.36 -5.63
C ASN A 77 9.82 -13.45 -4.84
N ASN A 78 10.15 -13.62 -3.56
CA ASN A 78 9.43 -14.50 -2.65
C ASN A 78 8.90 -13.68 -1.47
N LEU A 79 7.88 -12.86 -1.72
CA LEU A 79 6.93 -12.48 -0.69
C LEU A 79 6.08 -13.72 -0.35
N LYS A 80 6.69 -14.70 0.32
CA LYS A 80 5.95 -15.76 1.01
C LYS A 80 5.38 -15.13 2.26
N ILE A 81 4.15 -14.66 2.17
CA ILE A 81 3.30 -14.41 3.33
C ILE A 81 3.13 -15.78 3.99
N ALA A 82 3.89 -16.03 5.06
CA ALA A 82 3.74 -17.22 5.87
C ALA A 82 2.41 -17.11 6.63
N ALA A 83 1.54 -18.09 6.40
CA ALA A 83 0.39 -18.42 7.22
C ALA A 83 0.79 -19.44 8.30
#